data_AF-X1MS66-F1
#
_entry.id   AF-X1MS66-F1
#
_cell.length_a   1.000
_cell.length_b   1.000
_cell.length_c   1.000
_cell.angle_alpha   90.00
_cell.angle_beta   90.00
_cell.angle_gamma   90.00
#
_symmetry.space_group_name_H-M   'P 1'
#
loop_
_entity.id
_entity.type
_entity.pdbx_description
1 polymer ?
#
loop_
_entity_poly.entity_id
_entity_poly.type
_entity_poly.pdbx_seq_one_letter_code
_entity_poly.pdbx_strand_id
1 'polypeptide(L)'
;ERETLKMVTEARTQLQKAKTPTEKANASNMVTSALKTLFAVSESYPDLKANKNFMMLQEELSGTEGKIAYARQFYNDNVMKFNTAIQRFPTKIIAKLFNFKQRAYFEAEGKERKPVEVEF
;
A
#
# COMPACT_ATOMS: atom_id res chain seq x y z
N GLU A 1 -19.15 14.23 10.67
CA GLU A 1 -17.83 14.24 11.35
C GLU A 1 -17.56 12.99 12.19
N ARG A 2 -18.47 12.53 13.06
CA ARG A 2 -18.23 11.32 13.88
C ARG A 2 -17.94 10.07 13.05
N GLU A 3 -18.68 9.88 11.96
CA GLU A 3 -18.48 8.74 11.04
C GLU A 3 -17.12 8.81 10.31
N THR A 4 -16.66 9.99 9.88
CA THR A 4 -15.37 10.12 9.18
C THR A 4 -14.19 9.85 10.09
N LEU A 5 -14.22 10.37 11.32
CA LEU A 5 -13.20 10.07 12.33
C LEU A 5 -13.18 8.59 12.70
N LYS A 6 -14.35 7.97 12.86
CA LYS A 6 -14.48 6.54 13.13
C LYS A 6 -13.86 5.69 12.01
N MET A 7 -14.12 6.00 10.75
CA MET A 7 -13.50 5.31 9.61
C MET A 7 -11.97 5.40 9.64
N VAL A 8 -11.40 6.56 9.97
CA VAL A 8 -9.95 6.73 10.07
C VAL A 8 -9.38 5.92 11.23
N THR A 9 -10.03 5.94 12.40
CA THR A 9 -9.60 5.16 13.56
C THR A 9 -9.64 3.66 13.26
N GLU A 10 -10.73 3.16 12.67
CA GLU A 10 -10.89 1.76 12.31
C GLU A 10 -9.85 1.32 11.28
N ALA A 11 -9.64 2.10 10.21
CA ALA A 11 -8.63 1.81 9.19
C ALA A 11 -7.22 1.75 9.81
N ARG A 12 -6.89 2.66 10.73
CA ARG A 12 -5.61 2.65 11.45
C ARG A 12 -5.46 1.43 12.35
N THR A 13 -6.51 1.03 13.07
CA THR A 13 -6.51 -0.18 13.89
C THR A 13 -6.30 -1.43 13.03
N GLN A 14 -6.92 -1.50 11.86
CA GLN A 14 -6.71 -2.62 10.93
C GLN A 14 -5.26 -2.66 10.42
N LEU A 15 -4.66 -1.52 10.11
CA LEU A 15 -3.26 -1.45 9.69
C LEU A 15 -2.30 -1.94 10.78
N GLN A 16 -2.58 -1.63 12.05
CA GLN A 16 -1.78 -2.12 13.18
C GLN A 16 -1.91 -3.63 13.40
N LYS A 17 -3.08 -4.21 13.10
CA LYS A 17 -3.36 -5.65 13.26
C LYS A 17 -2.82 -6.49 12.09
N ALA A 18 -2.59 -5.89 10.93
CA ALA A 18 -2.12 -6.57 9.72
C ALA A 18 -0.72 -7.17 9.90
N LYS A 19 -0.58 -8.47 9.61
CA LYS A 19 0.65 -9.25 9.80
C LYS A 19 1.37 -9.51 8.46
N THR A 20 0.62 -9.71 7.38
CA THR A 20 1.18 -10.02 6.06
C THR A 20 1.37 -8.74 5.23
N PRO A 21 2.28 -8.74 4.22
CA PRO A 21 2.42 -7.63 3.29
C PRO A 21 1.09 -7.27 2.59
N THR A 22 0.31 -8.28 2.19
CA THR A 22 -1.01 -8.10 1.55
C THR A 22 -2.04 -7.48 2.51
N GLU A 23 -2.13 -7.97 3.75
CA GLU A 23 -3.00 -7.37 4.76
C GLU A 23 -2.63 -5.91 5.03
N LYS A 24 -1.33 -5.61 5.11
CA LYS A 24 -0.83 -4.24 5.29
C LYS A 24 -1.14 -3.37 4.08
N ALA A 25 -1.07 -3.91 2.87
CA ALA A 25 -1.45 -3.19 1.65
C ALA A 25 -2.94 -2.83 1.64
N ASN A 26 -3.80 -3.80 1.94
CA ASN A 26 -5.25 -3.59 2.02
C ASN A 26 -5.61 -2.56 3.09
N ALA A 27 -5.09 -2.72 4.30
CA ALA A 27 -5.37 -1.78 5.40
C ALA A 27 -4.81 -0.38 5.13
N SER A 28 -3.64 -0.27 4.49
CA SER A 28 -3.07 1.02 4.06
C SER A 28 -4.00 1.72 3.07
N ASN A 29 -4.55 1.00 2.08
CA ASN A 29 -5.50 1.58 1.13
C ASN A 29 -6.79 2.07 1.79
N MET A 30 -7.26 1.38 2.83
CA MET A 30 -8.42 1.82 3.61
C MET A 30 -8.12 3.13 4.34
N VAL A 31 -6.92 3.28 4.91
CA VAL A 31 -6.48 4.55 5.52
C VAL A 31 -6.45 5.66 4.47
N THR A 32 -5.81 5.43 3.32
CA THR A 32 -5.76 6.42 2.23
C THR A 32 -7.16 6.86 1.80
N SER A 33 -8.09 5.92 1.68
CA SER A 33 -9.48 6.18 1.27
C SER A 33 -10.25 6.98 2.33
N ALA A 34 -10.11 6.61 3.61
CA ALA A 34 -10.73 7.34 4.72
C ALA A 34 -10.20 8.78 4.82
N LEU A 35 -8.90 8.99 4.58
CA LEU A 35 -8.28 10.32 4.57
C LEU A 35 -8.79 11.19 3.41
N LYS A 36 -8.94 10.62 2.21
CA LYS A 36 -9.56 11.34 1.08
C LYS A 36 -10.97 11.82 1.43
N THR A 37 -11.78 10.96 2.04
CA THR A 37 -13.14 11.32 2.49
C THR A 37 -13.10 12.39 3.57
N LEU A 38 -12.18 12.29 4.53
CA LEU A 38 -12.01 13.30 5.58
C LEU A 38 -11.67 14.68 4.99
N PHE A 39 -10.73 14.73 4.03
CA PHE A 39 -10.37 15.99 3.38
C PHE A 39 -11.50 16.56 2.52
N ALA A 40 -12.23 15.73 1.77
CA ALA A 40 -13.39 16.17 1.01
C ALA A 40 -14.48 16.79 1.91
N VAL A 41 -14.74 16.19 3.07
CA VAL A 41 -15.69 16.75 4.04
C VAL A 41 -15.15 18.07 4.62
N SER A 42 -13.84 18.16 4.91
CA SER A 42 -13.23 19.38 5.47
C SER A 42 -13.33 20.62 4.55
N GLU A 43 -13.50 20.44 3.22
CA GLU A 43 -13.74 21.56 2.31
C GLU A 43 -15.05 22.31 2.60
N SER A 44 -16.02 21.62 3.18
CA SER A 44 -17.32 22.19 3.57
C SER A 44 -17.25 22.96 4.91
N TYR A 45 -16.10 22.93 5.60
CA TYR A 45 -15.91 23.56 6.92
C TYR A 45 -14.69 24.51 6.90
N PRO A 46 -14.89 25.78 6.49
CA PRO A 46 -13.81 26.76 6.32
C PRO A 46 -12.95 26.98 7.57
N ASP A 47 -13.57 26.96 8.75
CA ASP A 47 -12.87 27.13 10.03
C ASP A 47 -11.91 25.98 10.35
N LEU A 48 -12.32 24.74 10.01
CA LEU A 48 -11.47 23.56 10.17
C LEU A 48 -10.33 23.58 9.14
N LYS A 49 -10.62 23.99 7.90
CA LYS A 49 -9.63 24.13 6.83
C LYS A 49 -8.58 25.21 7.15
N ALA A 50 -9.00 26.31 7.77
CA ALA A 50 -8.11 27.41 8.19
C ALA A 50 -7.33 27.08 9.48
N ASN A 51 -7.66 25.98 10.17
CA ASN A 51 -6.96 25.58 11.36
C ASN A 51 -5.53 25.11 11.02
N LYS A 52 -4.53 25.84 11.50
CA LYS A 52 -3.12 25.54 11.25
C LYS A 52 -2.70 24.12 11.65
N ASN A 53 -3.23 23.58 12.74
CA ASN A 53 -2.92 22.20 13.18
C ASN A 53 -3.51 21.17 12.22
N PHE A 54 -4.70 21.43 11.67
CA PHE A 54 -5.34 20.56 10.67
C PHE A 54 -4.57 20.58 9.35
N MET A 55 -4.13 21.76 8.89
CA MET A 55 -3.30 21.89 7.69
C MET A 55 -1.96 21.15 7.81
N MET A 56 -1.27 21.28 8.95
CA MET A 56 -0.02 20.56 9.20
C MET A 56 -0.24 19.04 9.21
N LEU A 57 -1.32 18.56 9.84
CA LEU A 57 -1.68 17.15 9.83
C LEU A 57 -1.95 16.65 8.41
N GLN A 58 -2.68 17.43 7.60
CA GLN A 58 -2.96 17.10 6.20
C GLN A 58 -1.67 16.97 5.39
N GLU A 59 -0.73 17.90 5.55
CA GLU A 59 0.57 17.89 4.88
C GLU A 59 1.41 16.67 5.27
N GLU A 60 1.52 16.38 6.57
CA GLU A 60 2.31 15.25 7.08
C GLU A 60 1.72 13.90 6.65
N LEU A 61 0.39 13.79 6.63
CA LEU A 61 -0.30 12.60 6.11
C LEU A 61 -0.06 12.43 4.61
N SER A 62 -0.17 13.50 3.82
CA SER A 62 0.13 13.47 2.39
C SER A 62 1.59 13.04 2.12
N GLY A 63 2.54 13.60 2.87
CA GLY A 63 3.94 13.21 2.78
C GLY A 63 4.19 11.75 3.18
N THR A 64 3.49 11.26 4.21
CA THR A 64 3.55 9.86 4.64
C THR A 64 2.96 8.92 3.58
N GLU A 65 1.82 9.26 2.97
CA GLU A 65 1.23 8.50 1.85
C GLU A 65 2.18 8.44 0.65
N GLY A 66 2.86 9.53 0.32
CA GLY A 66 3.90 9.55 -0.71
C GLY A 66 5.04 8.57 -0.42
N LYS A 67 5.52 8.53 0.84
CA LYS A 67 6.55 7.57 1.27
C LYS A 67 6.05 6.12 1.22
N ILE A 68 4.80 5.87 1.61
CA ILE A 68 4.18 4.53 1.54
C ILE A 68 4.08 4.08 0.08
N ALA A 69 3.64 4.96 -0.83
CA ALA A 69 3.56 4.66 -2.26
C ALA A 69 4.93 4.31 -2.85
N TYR A 70 5.95 5.10 -2.55
CA TYR A 70 7.33 4.82 -2.97
C TYR A 70 7.83 3.48 -2.40
N ALA A 71 7.64 3.23 -1.10
CA ALA A 71 8.07 1.99 -0.46
C ALA A 71 7.35 0.76 -1.07
N ARG A 72 6.07 0.90 -1.42
CA ARG A 72 5.30 -0.14 -2.12
C ARG A 72 5.89 -0.45 -3.49
N GLN A 73 6.15 0.58 -4.29
CA GLN A 73 6.78 0.41 -5.60
C GLN A 73 8.15 -0.24 -5.47
N PHE A 74 8.99 0.28 -4.57
CA PHE A 74 10.33 -0.26 -4.32
C PHE A 74 10.29 -1.73 -3.90
N TYR A 75 9.36 -2.12 -3.01
CA TYR A 75 9.18 -3.53 -2.65
C TYR A 75 8.79 -4.37 -3.86
N ASN A 76 7.82 -3.93 -4.65
CA ASN A 76 7.34 -4.66 -5.82
C ASN A 76 8.43 -4.82 -6.88
N ASP A 77 9.23 -3.79 -7.14
CA ASP A 77 10.36 -3.86 -8.07
C ASP A 77 11.41 -4.89 -7.62
N ASN A 78 11.70 -4.96 -6.33
CA ASN A 78 12.62 -5.95 -5.78
C ASN A 78 12.04 -7.36 -5.82
N VAL A 79 10.75 -7.53 -5.49
CA VAL A 79 10.05 -8.82 -5.60
C VAL A 79 10.01 -9.29 -7.05
N MET A 80 9.75 -8.41 -8.00
CA MET A 80 9.75 -8.72 -9.43
C MET A 80 11.13 -9.21 -9.87
N LYS A 81 12.19 -8.47 -9.54
CA LYS A 81 13.58 -8.85 -9.85
C LYS A 81 13.93 -10.21 -9.24
N PHE A 82 13.57 -10.42 -7.98
CA PHE A 82 13.81 -11.67 -7.27
C PHE A 82 13.05 -12.85 -7.89
N ASN A 83 11.74 -12.72 -8.09
CA ASN A 83 10.88 -13.74 -8.68
C ASN A 83 11.35 -14.10 -10.11
N THR A 84 11.72 -13.09 -10.89
CA THR A 84 12.29 -13.28 -12.24
C THR A 84 13.62 -14.01 -12.18
N ALA A 85 14.51 -13.65 -11.25
CA ALA A 85 15.81 -14.28 -11.10
C ALA A 85 15.67 -15.77 -10.77
N ILE A 86 14.83 -16.15 -9.80
CA ILE A 86 14.67 -17.56 -9.40
C ILE A 86 13.95 -18.43 -10.45
N GLN A 87 13.35 -17.82 -11.48
CA GLN A 87 12.73 -18.53 -12.59
C GLN A 87 13.64 -18.68 -13.82
N ARG A 88 14.71 -17.89 -13.95
CA ARG A 88 15.61 -17.91 -15.11
C ARG A 88 16.73 -18.93 -14.95
N PHE A 89 17.12 -19.58 -16.04
CA PHE A 89 18.34 -20.39 -16.08
C PHE A 89 19.58 -19.48 -16.06
N PRO A 90 20.67 -19.85 -15.34
CA PRO A 90 20.87 -21.06 -14.53
C PRO A 90 20.33 -20.94 -13.09
N THR A 91 19.98 -19.74 -12.64
CA THR A 91 19.60 -19.40 -11.27
C THR A 91 18.44 -20.25 -10.72
N LYS A 92 17.52 -20.72 -11.57
CA LYS A 92 16.42 -21.64 -11.23
C LYS A 92 16.90 -22.94 -10.58
N ILE A 93 18.06 -23.45 -10.98
CA ILE A 93 18.64 -24.68 -10.41
C ILE A 93 19.12 -24.41 -8.98
N ILE A 94 19.87 -23.33 -8.80
CA ILE A 94 20.33 -22.86 -7.49
C ILE A 94 19.14 -22.55 -6.59
N ALA A 95 18.11 -21.89 -7.11
CA ALA A 95 16.89 -21.58 -6.37
C ALA A 95 16.16 -22.83 -5.88
N LYS A 96 16.08 -23.88 -6.70
CA LYS A 96 15.53 -25.18 -6.26
C LYS A 96 16.39 -25.84 -5.19
N LEU A 97 17.72 -25.83 -5.36
CA LEU A 97 18.66 -26.46 -4.43
C LEU A 97 18.60 -25.81 -3.03
N PHE A 98 18.49 -24.48 -2.97
CA PHE A 98 18.41 -23.71 -1.72
C PHE A 98 16.97 -23.35 -1.30
N ASN A 99 15.95 -23.94 -1.96
CA ASN A 99 14.53 -23.76 -1.66
C ASN A 99 14.06 -22.29 -1.63
N PHE A 100 14.59 -21.45 -2.53
CA PHE A 100 14.11 -20.08 -2.72
C PHE A 100 12.73 -20.11 -3.40
N LYS A 101 11.72 -19.60 -2.69
CA LYS A 101 10.33 -19.50 -3.16
C LYS A 101 10.00 -18.08 -3.57
N GLN A 102 9.07 -17.94 -4.50
CA GLN A 102 8.54 -16.63 -4.89
C GLN A 102 7.99 -15.86 -3.70
N ARG A 103 8.14 -14.54 -3.76
CA ARG A 103 7.55 -13.61 -2.81
C ARG A 103 6.31 -12.98 -3.41
N ALA A 104 5.30 -12.75 -2.57
CA ALA A 104 4.11 -12.02 -2.97
C ALA A 104 4.44 -10.54 -3.18
N TYR A 105 3.75 -9.89 -4.12
CA TYR A 105 3.81 -8.44 -4.28
C TYR A 105 3.05 -7.73 -3.15
N PHE A 106 3.43 -6.50 -2.87
CA PHE A 106 2.70 -5.56 -2.01
C PHE A 106 1.63 -4.88 -2.88
N GLU A 107 0.58 -5.61 -3.16
CA GLU A 107 -0.60 -5.15 -3.88
C GLU A 107 -1.81 -5.31 -2.98
N ALA A 108 -2.69 -4.32 -3.00
CA ALA A 108 -4.03 -4.53 -2.48
C ALA A 108 -4.85 -5.22 -3.57
N GLU A 109 -5.68 -6.18 -3.18
CA GLU A 109 -6.53 -6.93 -4.10
C GLU A 109 -7.31 -5.94 -5.00
N GLY A 110 -7.05 -5.95 -6.30
CA GLY A 110 -7.75 -5.02 -7.19
C GLY A 110 -7.28 -4.90 -8.64
N LYS A 111 -6.03 -5.18 -8.99
CA LYS A 111 -5.61 -5.23 -10.41
C LYS A 111 -4.48 -6.23 -10.58
N GLU A 112 -4.81 -7.52 -10.52
CA GLU A 112 -3.97 -8.54 -11.16
C GLU A 112 -3.82 -8.16 -12.63
N ARG A 113 -2.68 -7.56 -12.99
CA ARG A 113 -2.20 -7.68 -14.36
C ARG A 113 -1.87 -9.16 -14.52
N LYS A 114 -2.84 -9.92 -15.03
CA LYS A 114 -2.63 -11.30 -15.44
C LYS A 114 -1.30 -11.38 -16.19
N PRO A 115 -0.44 -12.36 -15.88
CA PRO A 115 0.80 -12.54 -16.63
C PRO A 115 0.45 -12.55 -18.11
N VAL A 116 1.15 -11.74 -18.92
CA VAL A 116 1.01 -11.82 -20.37
C VAL A 116 1.50 -13.21 -20.76
N GLU A 117 0.58 -14.10 -21.10
CA GLU A 117 0.91 -15.39 -21.68
C GLU A 117 1.51 -15.13 -23.06
N VAL A 118 2.83 -15.33 -23.16
CA VAL A 118 3.51 -15.32 -24.44
C VAL A 118 3.45 -16.76 -24.95
N GLU A 119 2.50 -17.03 -25.85
CA GLU A 119 2.53 -18.23 -26.68
C GLU A 119 3.68 -18.09 -27.70
N PHE A 120 4.50 -19.14 -27.79
CA PHE A 120 5.50 -19.32 -28.85
C PHE A 120 4.93 -20.22 -29.93
#